data_AF-A0A319DXS8-F1
#
_entry.id   AF-A0A319DXS8-F1
#
_cell.length_a   1.000
_cell.length_b   1.000
_cell.length_c   1.000
_cell.angle_alpha   90.00
_cell.angle_beta   90.00
_cell.angle_gamma   90.00
#
_symmetry.space_group_name_H-M   'P 1'
#
loop_
_entity.id
_entity.type
_entity.pdbx_description
1 polymer ?
#
loop_
_entity_poly.entity_id
_entity_poly.type
_entity_poly.pdbx_seq_one_letter_code
_entity_poly.pdbx_strand_id
1 'polypeptide(L)'
;EDPRRALHSPAIKSRDENTWLNSHDTSKEEFLDFRSIQNTYKVQLNEFPNSGYSFRIWLLWDYDRIWGKFDFGYTKGMFLVDPGPKMPKYDDDDGYKSQTLPFCWRGVRKTEPDYLLCNELIMKGKICINQWEHTLEGVFEYMTGNSNAGEGSCAFHAKAHFGPSVVPYCLEDIVEEWNVYSSLPVPEDRVRQYLCAWDLQVDLRRRDKKK
;
A
#
# COMPACT_ATOMS: atom_id res chain seq x y z
N GLU A 1 -2.35 -30.29 -3.25
CA GLU A 1 -2.79 -28.88 -3.34
C GLU A 1 -1.82 -28.12 -4.24
N ASP A 2 -2.29 -27.13 -5.00
CA ASP A 2 -1.43 -26.31 -5.88
C ASP A 2 -0.58 -25.36 -5.00
N PRO A 3 0.76 -25.51 -4.96
CA PRO A 3 1.64 -24.69 -4.13
C PRO A 3 1.55 -23.19 -4.46
N ARG A 4 1.12 -22.81 -5.67
CA ARG A 4 0.91 -21.40 -6.04
C ARG A 4 -0.32 -20.80 -5.38
N ARG A 5 -1.37 -21.61 -5.12
CA ARG A 5 -2.55 -21.16 -4.36
C ARG A 5 -2.23 -20.97 -2.89
N ALA A 6 -1.41 -21.85 -2.30
CA ALA A 6 -1.00 -21.74 -0.91
C ALA A 6 -0.28 -20.42 -0.62
N LEU A 7 0.57 -19.95 -1.55
CA LEU A 7 1.32 -18.70 -1.41
C LEU A 7 0.41 -17.46 -1.27
N HIS A 8 -0.75 -17.45 -1.93
CA HIS A 8 -1.66 -16.30 -1.95
C HIS A 8 -2.81 -16.42 -0.93
N SER A 9 -2.98 -17.60 -0.34
CA SER A 9 -4.07 -17.87 0.60
C SER A 9 -4.12 -16.90 1.78
N PRO A 10 -2.99 -16.52 2.42
CA PRO A 10 -3.04 -15.59 3.55
C PRO A 10 -3.56 -14.21 3.16
N ALA A 11 -3.08 -13.65 2.05
CA ALA A 11 -3.53 -12.36 1.54
C ALA A 11 -5.01 -12.40 1.15
N ILE A 12 -5.43 -13.46 0.43
CA ILE A 12 -6.84 -13.64 0.05
C ILE A 12 -7.72 -13.68 1.30
N LYS A 13 -7.31 -14.45 2.31
CA LYS A 13 -8.03 -14.55 3.58
C LYS A 13 -8.14 -13.21 4.29
N SER A 14 -7.04 -12.45 4.41
CA SER A 14 -7.07 -11.14 5.09
C SER A 14 -7.99 -10.13 4.39
N ARG A 15 -8.06 -10.16 3.06
CA ARG A 15 -9.03 -9.36 2.29
C ARG A 15 -10.46 -9.85 2.49
N ASP A 16 -10.66 -11.16 2.46
CA ASP A 16 -11.98 -11.79 2.47
C ASP A 16 -12.67 -11.64 3.84
N GLU A 17 -11.88 -11.72 4.92
CA GLU A 17 -12.31 -11.58 6.31
C GLU A 17 -12.24 -10.14 6.85
N ASN A 18 -11.84 -9.16 6.03
CA ASN A 18 -11.74 -7.76 6.47
C ASN A 18 -13.11 -7.21 6.91
N THR A 19 -13.29 -7.04 8.21
CA THR A 19 -14.57 -6.59 8.80
C THR A 19 -14.98 -5.18 8.36
N TRP A 20 -14.03 -4.27 8.18
CA TRP A 20 -14.31 -2.92 7.70
C TRP A 20 -14.73 -2.91 6.23
N LEU A 21 -14.03 -3.65 5.36
CA LEU A 21 -14.46 -3.77 3.96
C LEU A 21 -15.87 -4.36 3.87
N ASN A 22 -16.11 -5.43 4.62
CA ASN A 22 -17.37 -6.17 4.61
C ASN A 22 -18.54 -5.41 5.28
N SER A 23 -18.30 -4.31 6.00
CA SER A 23 -19.37 -3.55 6.67
C SER A 23 -20.06 -2.51 5.78
N HIS A 24 -19.59 -2.30 4.55
CA HIS A 24 -20.15 -1.29 3.66
C HIS A 24 -21.35 -1.84 2.88
N ASP A 25 -22.43 -1.07 2.84
CA ASP A 25 -23.63 -1.36 2.05
C ASP A 25 -23.48 -0.73 0.66
N THR A 26 -22.83 -1.45 -0.26
CA THR A 26 -22.57 -1.00 -1.64
C THR A 26 -23.02 -2.05 -2.65
N SER A 27 -23.11 -1.66 -3.93
CA SER A 27 -23.37 -2.66 -4.98
C SER A 27 -22.27 -3.72 -5.02
N LYS A 28 -22.61 -4.91 -5.53
CA LYS A 28 -21.68 -6.03 -5.63
C LYS A 28 -20.48 -5.69 -6.53
N GLU A 29 -20.70 -4.92 -7.60
CA GLU A 29 -19.66 -4.54 -8.56
C GLU A 29 -18.67 -3.55 -7.93
N GLU A 30 -19.17 -2.46 -7.34
CA GLU A 30 -18.33 -1.49 -6.62
C GLU A 30 -17.53 -2.14 -5.49
N PHE A 31 -18.16 -3.07 -4.78
CA PHE A 31 -17.50 -3.83 -3.74
C PHE A 31 -16.34 -4.69 -4.27
N LEU A 32 -16.52 -5.33 -5.43
CA LEU A 32 -15.46 -6.13 -6.07
C LEU A 32 -14.30 -5.25 -6.54
N ASP A 33 -14.59 -4.11 -7.16
CA ASP A 33 -13.56 -3.16 -7.60
C ASP A 33 -12.77 -2.63 -6.40
N PHE A 34 -13.44 -2.30 -5.30
CA PHE A 34 -12.78 -1.83 -4.10
C PHE A 34 -11.91 -2.91 -3.43
N ARG A 35 -12.38 -4.16 -3.41
CA ARG A 35 -11.55 -5.31 -2.97
C ARG A 35 -10.35 -5.53 -3.88
N SER A 36 -10.48 -5.22 -5.16
CA SER A 36 -9.41 -5.39 -6.15
C SER A 36 -8.21 -4.46 -5.94
N ILE A 37 -8.34 -3.42 -5.10
CA ILE A 37 -7.24 -2.55 -4.69
C ILE A 37 -6.10 -3.37 -4.07
N GLN A 38 -6.42 -4.40 -3.29
CA GLN A 38 -5.41 -5.35 -2.86
C GLN A 38 -5.03 -6.23 -4.04
N ASN A 39 -3.87 -5.97 -4.64
CA ASN A 39 -3.34 -6.67 -5.80
C ASN A 39 -1.82 -6.45 -5.95
N THR A 40 -1.21 -7.19 -6.88
CA THR A 40 0.09 -6.87 -7.46
C THR A 40 -0.08 -5.87 -8.60
N TYR A 41 0.68 -4.78 -8.56
CA TYR A 41 0.75 -3.77 -9.59
C TYR A 41 2.12 -3.79 -10.24
N LYS A 42 2.14 -3.77 -11.57
CA LYS A 42 3.37 -3.54 -12.32
C LYS A 42 3.56 -2.04 -12.44
N VAL A 43 4.77 -1.58 -12.17
CA VAL A 43 5.11 -0.17 -12.05
C VAL A 43 6.11 0.24 -13.12
N GLN A 44 5.89 1.42 -13.68
CA GLN A 44 6.79 2.14 -14.55
C GLN A 44 7.11 3.49 -13.89
N LEU A 45 8.39 3.86 -13.88
CA LEU A 45 8.85 5.14 -13.34
C LEU A 45 8.82 6.20 -14.44
N ASN A 46 8.36 7.40 -14.12
CA ASN A 46 8.15 8.45 -15.10
C ASN A 46 9.46 8.93 -15.74
N GLU A 47 10.56 8.90 -15.00
CA GLU A 47 11.88 9.32 -15.47
C GLU A 47 12.55 8.26 -16.37
N PHE A 48 12.01 7.03 -16.38
CA PHE A 48 12.54 5.91 -17.17
C PHE A 48 11.43 5.23 -17.98
N PRO A 49 10.77 5.95 -18.91
CA PRO A 49 9.65 5.40 -19.66
C PRO A 49 10.08 4.20 -20.53
N ASN A 50 11.33 4.19 -21.00
CA ASN A 50 11.87 3.10 -21.82
C ASN A 50 12.05 1.78 -21.04
N SER A 51 12.11 1.83 -19.70
CA SER A 51 12.21 0.64 -18.84
C SER A 51 10.87 -0.08 -18.69
N GLY A 52 9.77 0.53 -19.16
CA GLY A 52 8.43 -0.03 -19.10
C GLY A 52 8.00 -0.45 -17.68
N TYR A 53 7.12 -1.45 -17.62
CA TYR A 53 6.55 -1.99 -16.38
C TYR A 53 7.47 -3.03 -15.71
N SER A 54 8.67 -2.62 -15.34
CA SER A 54 9.74 -3.50 -14.80
C SER A 54 9.74 -3.59 -13.27
N PHE A 55 9.01 -2.73 -12.59
CA PHE A 55 8.98 -2.66 -11.12
C PHE A 55 7.64 -3.15 -10.56
N ARG A 56 7.54 -3.28 -9.23
CA ARG A 56 6.34 -3.81 -8.58
C ARG A 56 5.96 -3.05 -7.32
N ILE A 57 4.65 -2.92 -7.14
CA ILE A 57 3.99 -2.58 -5.87
C ILE A 57 3.02 -3.71 -5.54
N TRP A 58 2.91 -4.05 -4.25
CA TRP A 58 1.90 -4.96 -3.73
C TRP A 58 1.10 -4.23 -2.67
N LEU A 59 -0.22 -4.21 -2.81
CA LEU A 59 -1.11 -3.58 -1.84
C LEU A 59 -1.86 -4.64 -1.05
N LEU A 60 -2.00 -4.47 0.27
CA LEU A 60 -2.85 -5.29 1.12
C LEU A 60 -3.73 -4.41 2.00
N TRP A 61 -4.97 -4.84 2.15
CA TRP A 61 -5.90 -4.27 3.09
C TRP A 61 -5.58 -4.69 4.51
N ASP A 62 -5.58 -3.72 5.43
CA ASP A 62 -5.53 -3.95 6.88
C ASP A 62 -6.60 -3.08 7.54
N TYR A 63 -7.79 -3.66 7.74
CA TYR A 63 -8.99 -2.97 8.24
C TYR A 63 -9.33 -1.78 7.32
N ASP A 64 -9.14 -0.53 7.75
CA ASP A 64 -9.42 0.70 7.01
C ASP A 64 -8.18 1.42 6.46
N ARG A 65 -7.03 0.74 6.43
CA ARG A 65 -5.77 1.23 5.85
C ARG A 65 -5.19 0.27 4.83
N ILE A 66 -4.23 0.76 4.04
CA ILE A 66 -3.51 -0.03 3.05
C ILE A 66 -2.03 -0.09 3.39
N TRP A 67 -1.50 -1.30 3.44
CA TRP A 67 -0.07 -1.55 3.39
C TRP A 67 0.38 -1.71 1.95
N GLY A 68 1.47 -1.06 1.60
CA GLY A 68 2.15 -1.22 0.34
C GLY A 68 3.55 -1.79 0.54
N LYS A 69 3.93 -2.80 -0.24
CA LYS A 69 5.33 -3.20 -0.43
C LYS A 69 5.78 -2.76 -1.82
N PHE A 70 7.00 -2.28 -1.97
CA PHE A 70 7.52 -1.85 -3.26
C PHE A 70 8.94 -2.35 -3.50
N ASP A 71 9.27 -2.57 -4.77
CA ASP A 71 10.62 -2.82 -5.25
C ASP A 71 10.84 -2.09 -6.57
N PHE A 72 11.63 -1.01 -6.51
CA PHE A 72 11.97 -0.16 -7.66
C PHE A 72 13.40 -0.38 -8.17
N GLY A 73 14.02 -1.50 -7.81
CA GLY A 73 15.37 -1.81 -8.27
C GLY A 73 16.46 -1.27 -7.35
N TYR A 74 16.62 0.05 -7.20
CA TYR A 74 17.63 0.62 -6.28
C TYR A 74 17.17 0.65 -4.84
N THR A 75 15.90 1.01 -4.64
CA THR A 75 15.27 1.07 -3.33
C THR A 75 14.12 0.07 -3.29
N LYS A 76 13.99 -0.63 -2.16
CA LYS A 76 12.84 -1.47 -1.84
C LYS A 76 12.37 -1.13 -0.44
N GLY A 77 11.11 -1.39 -0.14
CA GLY A 77 10.58 -1.11 1.18
C GLY A 77 9.08 -1.29 1.27
N MET A 78 8.50 -0.62 2.26
CA MET A 78 7.07 -0.59 2.48
C MET A 78 6.59 0.82 2.69
N PHE A 79 5.31 1.04 2.44
CA PHE A 79 4.61 2.29 2.72
C PHE A 79 3.27 2.00 3.36
N LEU A 80 2.78 2.98 4.11
CA LEU A 80 1.50 2.90 4.80
C LEU A 80 0.61 4.07 4.38
N VAL A 81 -0.56 3.73 3.84
CA VAL A 81 -1.65 4.68 3.55
C VAL A 81 -2.67 4.58 4.69
N ASP A 82 -2.65 5.55 5.60
CA ASP A 82 -3.54 5.56 6.77
C ASP A 82 -4.11 6.97 7.04
N PRO A 83 -5.41 7.21 6.83
CA PRO A 83 -6.43 6.24 6.42
C PRO A 83 -6.28 5.80 4.96
N GLY A 84 -6.74 4.59 4.66
CA GLY A 84 -6.83 4.07 3.30
C GLY A 84 -7.91 4.77 2.45
N PRO A 85 -8.10 4.33 1.19
CA PRO A 85 -9.17 4.87 0.35
C PRO A 85 -10.52 4.62 1.01
N LYS A 86 -11.43 5.58 0.88
CA LYS A 86 -12.82 5.39 1.28
C LYS A 86 -13.59 4.76 0.14
N MET A 87 -14.72 4.11 0.42
CA MET A 87 -15.64 3.73 -0.64
C MET A 87 -15.97 4.98 -1.48
N PRO A 88 -15.89 4.87 -2.82
CA PRO A 88 -16.25 5.98 -3.68
C PRO A 88 -17.66 6.43 -3.39
N LYS A 89 -17.86 7.73 -3.42
CA LYS A 89 -19.21 8.28 -3.55
C LYS A 89 -19.40 8.61 -5.01
N TYR A 90 -20.48 8.11 -5.60
CA TYR A 90 -20.94 8.60 -6.87
C TYR A 90 -21.29 10.09 -6.71
N ASP A 91 -20.64 10.93 -7.50
CA ASP A 91 -20.95 12.35 -7.61
C ASP A 91 -21.70 12.54 -8.93
N ASP A 92 -22.93 13.06 -8.88
CA ASP A 92 -23.78 13.19 -10.06
C ASP A 92 -23.19 14.14 -11.12
N ASP A 93 -22.33 15.09 -10.72
CA ASP A 93 -21.73 16.09 -11.63
C ASP A 93 -20.40 15.65 -12.26
N ASP A 94 -19.56 14.93 -11.51
CA ASP A 94 -18.17 14.60 -11.92
C ASP A 94 -17.91 13.08 -12.01
N GLY A 95 -18.92 12.25 -11.75
CA GLY A 95 -18.80 10.81 -11.70
C GLY A 95 -17.89 10.33 -10.56
N TYR A 96 -17.32 9.14 -10.74
CA TYR A 96 -16.46 8.49 -9.77
C TYR A 96 -15.06 9.12 -9.71
N LYS A 97 -14.71 9.78 -8.59
CA LYS A 97 -13.40 10.43 -8.40
C LYS A 97 -12.34 9.50 -7.84
N SER A 98 -11.16 9.50 -8.46
CA SER A 98 -9.96 8.89 -7.89
C SER A 98 -9.50 9.65 -6.64
N GLN A 99 -9.01 8.91 -5.64
CA GLN A 99 -8.61 9.48 -4.35
C GLN A 99 -7.09 9.59 -4.27
N THR A 100 -6.59 10.81 -4.08
CA THR A 100 -5.18 11.05 -3.73
C THR A 100 -5.00 10.94 -2.23
N LEU A 101 -4.20 9.97 -1.81
CA LEU A 101 -3.97 9.63 -0.41
C LEU A 101 -2.50 9.84 -0.05
N PRO A 102 -2.19 10.50 1.08
CA PRO A 102 -0.82 10.58 1.56
C PRO A 102 -0.37 9.23 2.14
N PHE A 103 0.92 8.96 2.08
CA PHE A 103 1.54 7.83 2.76
C PHE A 103 2.89 8.21 3.35
N CYS A 104 3.34 7.42 4.33
CA CYS A 104 4.74 7.39 4.76
C CYS A 104 5.40 6.09 4.27
N TRP A 105 6.70 6.12 4.06
CA TRP A 105 7.44 4.94 3.60
C TRP A 105 8.74 4.73 4.37
N ARG A 106 9.16 3.47 4.43
CA ARG A 106 10.42 3.01 5.01
C ARG A 106 11.04 1.99 4.09
N GLY A 107 12.35 1.83 4.12
CA GLY A 107 12.99 0.87 3.25
C GLY A 107 14.50 0.79 3.41
N VAL A 108 15.14 0.25 2.38
CA VAL A 108 16.58 0.09 2.29
C VAL A 108 17.03 0.28 0.85
N ARG A 109 18.29 0.70 0.68
CA ARG A 109 18.96 0.60 -0.62
C ARG A 109 19.41 -0.84 -0.84
N LYS A 110 19.22 -1.39 -2.04
CA LYS A 110 19.63 -2.78 -2.32
C LYS A 110 21.14 -2.99 -2.20
N THR A 111 21.93 -1.96 -2.47
CA THR A 111 23.39 -1.99 -2.34
C THR A 111 23.87 -1.87 -0.90
N GLU A 112 23.03 -1.35 -0.01
CA GLU A 112 23.34 -1.05 1.39
C GLU A 112 22.16 -1.50 2.27
N PRO A 113 21.86 -2.82 2.36
CA PRO A 113 20.67 -3.32 3.03
C PRO A 113 20.65 -3.07 4.53
N ASP A 114 21.83 -2.87 5.15
CA ASP A 114 21.95 -2.57 6.58
C ASP A 114 21.65 -1.09 6.91
N TYR A 115 21.59 -0.22 5.89
CA TYR A 115 21.26 1.19 6.08
C TYR A 115 19.75 1.41 5.98
N LEU A 116 19.11 1.52 7.14
CA LEU A 116 17.67 1.70 7.26
C LEU A 116 17.23 3.12 6.89
N LEU A 117 16.32 3.21 5.92
CA LEU A 117 15.66 4.44 5.52
C LEU A 117 14.35 4.57 6.31
N CYS A 118 14.38 5.32 7.40
CA CYS A 118 13.20 5.54 8.25
C CYS A 118 13.21 6.95 8.86
N ASN A 119 12.79 7.93 8.06
CA ASN A 119 12.55 9.29 8.54
C ASN A 119 11.16 9.75 8.10
N GLU A 120 10.17 9.55 8.98
CA GLU A 120 8.76 9.89 8.71
C GLU A 120 8.50 11.37 8.41
N LEU A 121 9.44 12.27 8.71
CA LEU A 121 9.29 13.70 8.39
C LEU A 121 9.45 13.99 6.91
N ILE A 122 10.31 13.21 6.21
CA ILE A 122 10.69 13.46 4.81
C ILE A 122 10.39 12.29 3.88
N MET A 123 10.30 11.06 4.40
CA MET A 123 9.98 9.85 3.64
C MET A 123 8.48 9.67 3.54
N LYS A 124 7.86 10.56 2.77
CA LYS A 124 6.42 10.59 2.52
C LYS A 124 6.15 10.37 1.04
N GLY A 125 4.89 10.37 0.68
CA GLY A 125 4.46 10.35 -0.71
C GLY A 125 2.97 10.49 -0.83
N LYS A 126 2.51 10.44 -2.07
CA LYS A 126 1.10 10.48 -2.42
C LYS A 126 0.80 9.40 -3.44
N ILE A 127 -0.33 8.73 -3.28
CA ILE A 127 -0.83 7.74 -4.20
C ILE A 127 -2.26 8.08 -4.61
N CYS A 128 -2.51 8.11 -5.90
CA CYS A 128 -3.83 8.15 -6.50
C CYS A 128 -4.23 6.72 -6.86
N ILE A 129 -5.32 6.23 -6.27
CA ILE A 129 -5.83 4.89 -6.54
C ILE A 129 -7.07 5.04 -7.42
N ASN A 130 -6.98 4.55 -8.66
CA ASN A 130 -8.13 4.40 -9.54
C ASN A 130 -8.56 2.93 -9.55
N GLN A 131 -9.58 2.63 -8.76
CA GLN A 131 -10.09 1.27 -8.60
C GLN A 131 -10.83 0.73 -9.83
N TRP A 132 -11.42 1.60 -10.65
CA TRP A 132 -12.17 1.20 -11.85
C TRP A 132 -11.26 0.86 -13.02
N GLU A 133 -10.16 1.61 -13.17
CA GLU A 133 -9.14 1.32 -14.18
C GLU A 133 -8.08 0.34 -13.67
N HIS A 134 -8.13 -0.01 -12.38
CA HIS A 134 -7.11 -0.77 -11.68
C HIS A 134 -5.69 -0.20 -11.89
N THR A 135 -5.59 1.12 -11.84
CA THR A 135 -4.34 1.87 -11.99
C THR A 135 -3.96 2.58 -10.71
N LEU A 136 -2.66 2.78 -10.53
CA LEU A 136 -2.10 3.61 -9.48
C LEU A 136 -1.23 4.67 -10.13
N GLU A 137 -1.27 5.86 -9.59
CA GLU A 137 -0.30 6.90 -9.89
C GLU A 137 0.20 7.49 -8.59
N GLY A 138 1.41 8.03 -8.56
CA GLY A 138 1.88 8.63 -7.34
C GLY A 138 3.29 9.12 -7.40
N VAL A 139 3.76 9.55 -6.24
CA VAL A 139 5.11 10.08 -6.05
C VAL A 139 5.64 9.64 -4.69
N PHE A 140 6.87 9.14 -4.69
CA PHE A 140 7.67 8.96 -3.48
C PHE A 140 8.53 10.20 -3.28
N GLU A 141 8.39 10.85 -2.13
CA GLU A 141 9.27 11.94 -1.71
C GLU A 141 10.53 11.33 -1.08
N TYR A 142 11.66 12.05 -1.18
CA TYR A 142 12.98 11.58 -0.74
C TYR A 142 13.46 10.32 -1.49
N MET A 143 13.07 10.22 -2.76
CA MET A 143 13.55 9.21 -3.68
C MET A 143 13.80 9.89 -5.01
N THR A 144 15.02 9.86 -5.51
CA THR A 144 15.35 10.46 -6.80
C THR A 144 14.69 9.69 -7.95
N GLY A 145 14.51 10.31 -9.12
CA GLY A 145 13.77 9.72 -10.24
C GLY A 145 14.29 8.36 -10.74
N ASN A 146 15.55 8.00 -10.45
CA ASN A 146 16.10 6.66 -10.72
C ASN A 146 15.78 5.65 -9.62
N SER A 147 14.85 5.95 -8.72
CA SER A 147 14.46 5.22 -7.52
C SER A 147 15.50 5.14 -6.39
N ASN A 148 16.63 5.84 -6.48
CA ASN A 148 17.60 5.85 -5.39
C ASN A 148 17.13 6.80 -4.27
N ALA A 149 17.08 6.32 -3.03
CA ALA A 149 16.70 7.14 -1.88
C ALA A 149 17.66 8.33 -1.69
N GLY A 150 17.09 9.53 -1.59
CA GLY A 150 17.83 10.79 -1.52
C GLY A 150 16.96 12.00 -1.85
N GLU A 151 17.51 13.20 -1.71
CA GLU A 151 16.79 14.45 -1.98
C GLU A 151 16.24 14.49 -3.41
N GLY A 152 14.92 14.57 -3.54
CA GLY A 152 14.21 14.50 -4.81
C GLY A 152 12.86 13.82 -4.67
N SER A 153 12.23 13.56 -5.81
CA SER A 153 10.99 12.79 -5.91
C SER A 153 11.03 11.83 -7.09
N CYS A 154 10.29 10.72 -6.96
CA CYS A 154 10.20 9.68 -7.97
C CYS A 154 8.72 9.44 -8.24
N ALA A 155 8.28 9.88 -9.42
CA ALA A 155 6.91 9.69 -9.86
C ALA A 155 6.75 8.34 -10.55
N PHE A 156 5.60 7.71 -10.34
CA PHE A 156 5.31 6.41 -10.90
C PHE A 156 3.89 6.34 -11.43
N HIS A 157 3.70 5.42 -12.37
CA HIS A 157 2.39 4.93 -12.76
C HIS A 157 2.41 3.41 -12.79
N ALA A 158 1.28 2.81 -12.44
CA ALA A 158 1.16 1.38 -12.28
C ALA A 158 -0.18 0.88 -12.80
N LYS A 159 -0.18 -0.37 -13.24
CA LYS A 159 -1.39 -1.08 -13.62
C LYS A 159 -1.43 -2.43 -12.93
N ALA A 160 -2.63 -2.88 -12.57
CA ALA A 160 -2.81 -4.20 -11.98
C ALA A 160 -2.21 -5.29 -12.89
N HIS A 161 -1.62 -6.29 -12.26
CA HIS A 161 -1.15 -7.46 -12.96
C HIS A 161 -2.35 -8.18 -13.61
N PHE A 162 -2.24 -8.43 -14.91
CA PHE A 162 -3.22 -9.24 -15.62
C PHE A 162 -3.26 -10.67 -15.06
N GLY A 163 -4.42 -11.06 -14.53
CA GLY A 163 -4.63 -12.37 -13.91
C GLY A 163 -5.42 -12.25 -12.60
N PRO A 164 -5.52 -13.35 -11.83
CA PRO A 164 -6.13 -13.33 -10.51
C PRO A 164 -5.45 -12.28 -9.63
N SER A 165 -6.22 -11.53 -8.85
CA SER A 165 -5.63 -10.64 -7.85
C SER A 165 -4.89 -11.48 -6.82
N VAL A 166 -3.56 -11.37 -6.83
CA VAL A 166 -2.67 -12.15 -5.99
C VAL A 166 -1.63 -11.25 -5.36
N VAL A 167 -1.36 -11.51 -4.09
CA VAL A 167 -0.28 -10.89 -3.34
C VAL A 167 0.48 -12.02 -2.64
N PRO A 168 1.80 -12.14 -2.79
CA PRO A 168 2.57 -13.26 -2.24
C PRO A 168 3.08 -13.00 -0.81
N TYR A 169 2.41 -12.09 -0.08
CA TYR A 169 2.80 -11.67 1.28
C TYR A 169 1.55 -11.72 2.17
N CYS A 170 1.72 -11.94 3.47
CA CYS A 170 0.66 -11.72 4.45
C CYS A 170 0.84 -10.36 5.16
N LEU A 171 -0.13 -9.99 5.98
CA LEU A 171 -0.09 -8.73 6.72
C LEU A 171 0.96 -8.75 7.83
N GLU A 172 1.08 -9.89 8.51
CA GLU A 172 2.01 -10.10 9.61
C GLU A 172 3.45 -9.86 9.14
N ASP A 173 3.87 -10.50 8.04
CA ASP A 173 5.20 -10.35 7.46
C ASP A 173 5.51 -8.88 7.09
N ILE A 174 4.53 -8.18 6.51
CA ILE A 174 4.71 -6.79 6.09
C ILE A 174 4.83 -5.85 7.28
N VAL A 175 4.01 -6.04 8.31
CA VAL A 175 4.06 -5.24 9.53
C VAL A 175 5.34 -5.53 10.31
N GLU A 176 5.77 -6.79 10.36
CA GLU A 176 7.04 -7.18 10.98
C GLU A 176 8.22 -6.51 10.27
N GLU A 177 8.30 -6.61 8.93
CA GLU A 177 9.36 -5.96 8.15
C GLU A 177 9.33 -4.43 8.33
N TRP A 178 8.14 -3.82 8.44
CA TRP A 178 7.99 -2.38 8.65
C TRP A 178 8.56 -1.94 10.00
N ASN A 179 8.34 -2.74 11.03
CA ASN A 179 8.88 -2.51 12.36
C ASN A 179 10.40 -2.72 12.38
N VAL A 180 10.94 -3.68 11.62
CA VAL A 180 12.39 -3.88 11.46
C VAL A 180 13.08 -2.68 10.84
N TYR A 181 12.42 -1.98 9.90
CA TYR A 181 12.99 -0.75 9.31
C TYR A 181 12.99 0.46 10.26
N SER A 182 12.47 0.33 11.49
CA SER A 182 12.59 1.38 12.50
C SER A 182 13.86 1.19 13.35
N SER A 183 14.80 2.12 13.24
CA SER A 183 15.99 2.18 14.11
C SER A 183 15.74 2.90 15.44
N LEU A 184 14.59 3.57 15.58
CA LEU A 184 14.22 4.34 16.76
C LEU A 184 13.22 3.56 17.63
N PRO A 185 13.13 3.87 18.95
CA PRO A 185 12.09 3.33 19.83
C PRO A 185 10.75 4.01 19.53
N VAL A 186 10.24 3.76 18.33
CA VAL A 186 8.91 4.18 17.87
C VAL A 186 7.93 3.07 18.27
N PRO A 187 6.69 3.39 18.68
CA PRO A 187 5.70 2.36 18.94
C PRO A 187 5.52 1.47 17.71
N GLU A 188 5.69 0.16 17.88
CA GLU A 188 5.50 -0.82 16.82
C GLU A 188 4.10 -0.72 16.22
N ASP A 189 4.03 -0.81 14.90
CA ASP A 189 2.76 -1.03 14.21
C ASP A 189 2.32 -2.47 14.42
N ARG A 190 1.00 -2.67 14.47
CA ARG A 190 0.36 -3.98 14.63
C ARG A 190 -0.68 -4.13 13.55
N VAL A 191 -0.95 -5.36 13.10
CA VAL A 191 -2.03 -5.62 12.14
C VAL A 191 -3.36 -5.21 12.77
N ARG A 192 -4.01 -4.21 12.20
CA ARG A 192 -5.23 -3.58 12.74
C ARG A 192 -6.40 -4.57 12.71
N GLN A 193 -6.48 -5.42 11.70
CA GLN A 193 -7.52 -6.47 11.58
C GLN A 193 -7.56 -7.46 12.75
N TYR A 194 -6.43 -7.67 13.43
CA TYR A 194 -6.33 -8.67 14.49
C TYR A 194 -6.40 -8.07 15.89
N LEU A 195 -6.60 -6.75 15.99
CA LEU A 195 -6.83 -6.08 17.26
C LEU A 195 -8.20 -6.42 17.82
N CYS A 196 -8.30 -6.56 19.14
CA CYS A 196 -9.59 -6.62 19.80
C CYS A 196 -10.32 -5.26 19.67
N ALA A 197 -11.63 -5.24 19.88
CA ALA A 197 -12.44 -4.03 19.69
C ALA A 197 -11.94 -2.81 20.50
N TRP A 198 -11.45 -3.05 21.72
CA TRP A 198 -10.89 -1.99 22.57
C TRP A 198 -9.58 -1.43 22.00
N ASP A 199 -8.63 -2.30 21.69
CA ASP A 199 -7.33 -1.90 21.14
C ASP A 199 -7.48 -1.21 19.77
N LEU A 200 -8.41 -1.71 18.94
CA LEU A 200 -8.75 -1.10 17.67
C LEU A 200 -9.27 0.33 17.86
N GLN A 201 -10.17 0.55 18.82
CA GLN A 201 -10.69 1.88 19.10
C GLN A 201 -9.59 2.83 19.61
N VAL A 202 -8.67 2.33 20.44
CA VAL A 202 -7.51 3.10 20.90
C VAL A 202 -6.59 3.47 19.72
N ASP A 203 -6.29 2.53 18.82
CA ASP A 203 -5.46 2.77 17.65
C ASP A 203 -6.08 3.82 16.71
N LEU A 204 -7.37 3.69 16.41
CA LEU A 204 -8.10 4.65 15.56
C LEU A 204 -8.10 6.06 16.17
N ARG A 205 -8.31 6.18 17.48
CA ARG A 205 -8.22 7.48 18.18
C ARG A 205 -6.80 8.05 18.14
N ARG A 206 -5.77 7.21 18.27
CA ARG A 206 -4.37 7.64 18.17
C ARG A 206 -4.07 8.19 16.78
N ARG A 207 -4.53 7.50 15.73
CA ARG A 207 -4.41 7.95 14.34
C ARG A 207 -5.07 9.32 14.14
N ASP A 208 -6.30 9.48 14.61
CA ASP A 208 -7.06 10.72 14.38
C ASP A 208 -6.45 11.94 15.09
N LYS A 209 -5.66 11.73 16.16
CA LYS A 209 -4.87 12.77 16.83
C LYS A 209 -3.56 13.16 16.12
N LYS A 210 -3.08 12.33 15.18
CA LYS A 210 -1.83 12.58 14.43
C LYS A 210 -2.05 13.40 13.15
N LYS A 211 -3.30 13.67 12.76
CA LYS A 211 -3.67 14.56 11.66
C LYS A 211 -3.63 16.02 12.10
#